data_AF-A0A8C9WZM1-F1
#
_entry.id   AF-A0A8C9WZM1-F1
#
_cell.length_a   1.000
_cell.length_b   1.000
_cell.length_c   1.000
_cell.angle_alpha   90.00
_cell.angle_beta   90.00
_cell.angle_gamma   90.00
#
_symmetry.space_group_name_H-M   'P 1'
#
loop_
_entity.id
_entity.type
_entity.pdbx_description
1 polymer ?
#
loop_
_entity_poly.entity_id
_entity_poly.type
_entity_poly.pdbx_seq_one_letter_code
_entity_poly.pdbx_strand_id
1 'polypeptide(L)'
;MKSTILLFVSLFCGLILAQDDGSTTETENNSTPGSCFPDMCDILQQLGALKEKLSSVETRLADSETKLADSETRLAASETKLAASETRLAASETKLAASETRLAASETQIQELKNKERTKVIFSTAAGGVSDIGPFNTDTTLIYRRVITNIGGAYSPSTGIFTAPVAGVYYFTMFYHAGGAHYSGLNLIKNNEDIVKTSDHPSSSDPSDNGGNAAFLQLQPGDTVFVRLATNNFIWGTDYHTTFSGFLVTSS
;
A
#
# COMPACT_ATOMS: atom_id res chain seq x y z
N MET A 1 -10.12 22.11 36.48
CA MET A 1 -10.93 21.67 37.65
C MET A 1 -10.16 20.47 38.24
N LYS A 2 -9.69 20.44 39.50
CA LYS A 2 -10.45 20.38 40.79
C LYS A 2 -11.60 19.34 40.69
N SER A 3 -11.83 18.36 41.56
CA SER A 3 -11.29 17.96 42.88
C SER A 3 -11.72 16.47 43.12
N THR A 4 -11.45 15.73 44.21
CA THR A 4 -10.85 15.99 45.53
C THR A 4 -10.31 14.66 46.14
N ILE A 5 -9.55 14.73 47.24
CA ILE A 5 -9.05 13.60 48.06
C ILE A 5 -10.18 12.89 48.83
N LEU A 6 -10.05 11.58 49.10
CA LEU A 6 -10.82 10.92 50.18
C LEU A 6 -9.90 10.16 51.14
N LEU A 7 -9.89 10.59 52.40
CA LEU A 7 -9.32 9.87 53.54
C LEU A 7 -10.34 8.87 54.10
N PHE A 8 -9.87 7.78 54.70
CA PHE A 8 -10.61 7.06 55.73
C PHE A 8 -9.69 6.72 56.91
N VAL A 9 -10.19 6.94 58.13
CA VAL A 9 -9.50 6.74 59.40
C VAL A 9 -10.42 5.97 60.35
N SER A 10 -9.89 4.90 60.95
CA SER A 10 -10.41 4.21 62.15
C SER A 10 -9.24 3.37 62.69
N LEU A 11 -8.56 3.69 63.79
CA LEU A 11 -9.00 4.03 65.15
C LEU A 11 -9.81 2.91 65.83
N PHE A 12 -9.11 2.11 66.64
CA PHE A 12 -9.65 1.58 67.90
C PHE A 12 -8.49 1.40 68.91
N CYS A 13 -8.73 1.81 70.16
CA CYS A 13 -7.92 1.40 71.33
C CYS A 13 -8.05 -0.12 71.53
N GLY A 14 -7.14 -0.86 72.18
CA GLY A 14 -6.04 -0.46 73.05
C GLY A 14 -6.25 -1.09 74.44
N LEU A 15 -5.27 -1.83 74.95
CA LEU A 15 -5.21 -2.24 76.36
C LEU A 15 -3.76 -2.56 76.76
N ILE A 16 -3.34 -2.07 77.93
CA ILE A 16 -2.07 -2.39 78.58
C ILE A 16 -2.42 -3.04 79.91
N LEU A 17 -1.64 -4.06 80.31
CA LEU A 17 -1.16 -4.37 81.67
C LEU A 17 -1.17 -5.87 81.96
N ALA A 18 0.03 -6.43 82.10
CA ALA A 18 0.37 -7.37 83.17
C ALA A 18 1.89 -7.29 83.37
N GLN A 19 2.32 -6.57 84.40
CA GLN A 19 3.59 -6.88 85.07
C GLN A 19 3.32 -8.05 86.01
N ASP A 20 4.30 -8.95 86.17
CA ASP A 20 4.48 -9.64 87.43
C ASP A 20 5.97 -9.61 87.78
N ASP A 21 6.28 -9.38 89.05
CA ASP A 21 7.60 -8.97 89.54
C ASP A 21 8.30 -10.09 90.32
N GLY A 22 9.57 -10.34 89.96
CA GLY A 22 10.64 -10.55 90.93
C GLY A 22 10.79 -11.92 91.64
N SER A 23 11.92 -12.00 92.37
CA SER A 23 12.41 -13.15 93.17
C SER A 23 12.82 -14.42 92.41
N THR A 24 13.98 -15.04 92.66
CA THR A 24 15.12 -14.66 93.52
C THR A 24 16.38 -15.39 93.02
N THR A 25 17.55 -14.77 93.17
CA THR A 25 18.83 -15.49 93.09
C THR A 25 19.16 -16.12 94.45
N GLU A 26 19.30 -17.43 94.51
CA GLU A 26 20.11 -18.10 95.54
C GLU A 26 21.02 -19.15 94.90
N THR A 27 22.32 -18.92 95.01
CA THR A 27 23.36 -19.93 94.89
C THR A 27 23.55 -20.58 96.26
N GLU A 28 23.44 -21.91 96.37
CA GLU A 28 24.58 -22.78 96.72
C GLU A 28 24.22 -24.28 96.87
N ASN A 29 25.11 -25.11 96.32
CA ASN A 29 25.61 -26.38 96.86
C ASN A 29 24.65 -27.47 97.39
N ASN A 30 24.43 -28.44 96.50
CA ASN A 30 24.92 -29.82 96.67
C ASN A 30 24.50 -30.58 97.94
N SER A 31 23.39 -31.33 97.83
CA SER A 31 23.10 -32.45 98.73
C SER A 31 22.54 -33.67 97.98
N THR A 32 23.42 -34.64 97.74
CA THR A 32 23.17 -36.08 97.46
C THR A 32 22.30 -36.49 96.25
N PRO A 33 22.79 -37.36 95.35
CA PRO A 33 22.02 -37.85 94.20
C PRO A 33 20.98 -38.90 94.63
N GLY A 34 19.77 -38.44 94.96
CA GLY A 34 18.59 -39.29 95.01
C GLY A 34 18.26 -39.82 93.61
N SER A 35 18.30 -41.13 93.42
CA SER A 35 18.18 -41.78 92.12
C SER A 35 16.88 -41.40 91.39
N CYS A 36 17.01 -40.85 90.19
CA CYS A 36 15.93 -40.91 89.20
C CYS A 36 15.58 -42.38 88.96
N PHE A 37 14.30 -42.76 89.07
CA PHE A 37 13.85 -44.04 88.54
C PHE A 37 14.14 -44.04 87.02
N PRO A 38 14.81 -45.05 86.45
CA PRO A 38 15.29 -45.01 85.07
C PRO A 38 14.21 -44.65 84.04
N ASP A 39 13.02 -45.24 84.17
CA ASP A 39 11.84 -44.95 83.31
C ASP A 39 11.44 -43.47 83.32
N MET A 40 11.49 -42.80 84.49
CA MET A 40 11.02 -41.42 84.60
C MET A 40 11.96 -40.43 83.92
N CYS A 41 13.27 -40.69 83.96
CA CYS A 41 14.24 -39.89 83.22
C CYS A 41 14.14 -40.11 81.69
N ASP A 42 13.90 -41.35 81.26
CA ASP A 42 13.72 -41.66 79.83
C ASP A 42 12.45 -41.00 79.27
N ILE A 43 11.34 -41.01 80.02
CA ILE A 43 10.10 -40.29 79.67
C ILE A 43 10.34 -38.77 79.54
N LEU A 44 11.07 -38.16 80.48
CA LEU A 44 11.40 -36.72 80.42
C LEU A 44 12.28 -36.38 79.20
N GLN A 45 13.22 -37.26 78.85
CA GLN A 45 14.07 -37.11 77.66
C GLN A 45 13.25 -37.26 76.36
N GLN A 46 12.32 -38.21 76.30
CA GLN A 46 11.40 -38.37 75.18
C GLN A 46 10.45 -37.17 75.04
N LEU A 47 9.94 -36.63 76.15
CA LEU A 47 9.10 -35.42 76.16
C LEU A 47 9.88 -34.19 75.66
N GLY A 48 11.14 -34.02 76.06
CA GLY A 48 12.03 -32.98 75.54
C GLY A 48 12.25 -33.12 74.03
N ALA A 49 12.56 -34.33 73.55
CA ALA A 49 12.72 -34.60 72.12
C ALA A 49 11.42 -34.39 71.32
N LEU A 50 10.25 -34.63 71.92
CA LEU A 50 8.95 -34.35 71.31
C LEU A 50 8.68 -32.83 71.22
N LYS A 51 9.04 -32.06 72.25
CA LYS A 51 8.94 -30.59 72.26
C LYS A 51 9.81 -29.96 71.17
N GLU A 52 11.05 -30.41 71.01
CA GLU A 52 11.93 -29.97 69.92
C GLU A 52 11.36 -30.31 68.53
N LYS A 53 10.82 -31.53 68.36
CA LYS A 53 10.14 -31.92 67.11
C LYS A 53 8.90 -31.06 66.84
N LEU A 54 8.13 -30.70 67.87
CA LEU A 54 6.96 -29.83 67.72
C LEU A 54 7.37 -28.44 67.25
N SER A 55 8.36 -27.81 67.90
CA SER A 55 8.89 -26.50 67.50
C SER A 55 9.48 -26.51 66.07
N SER A 56 10.14 -27.61 65.68
CA SER A 56 10.58 -27.82 64.30
C SER A 56 9.42 -27.91 63.30
N VAL A 57 8.30 -28.56 63.67
CA VAL A 57 7.10 -28.65 62.83
C VAL A 57 6.38 -27.30 62.72
N GLU A 58 6.24 -26.55 63.81
CA GLU A 58 5.68 -25.19 63.83
C GLU A 58 6.48 -24.26 62.92
N THR A 59 7.82 -24.28 63.03
CA THR A 59 8.71 -23.50 62.17
C THR A 59 8.50 -23.86 60.69
N ARG A 60 8.45 -25.17 60.36
CA ARG A 60 8.23 -25.66 58.99
C ARG A 60 6.84 -25.34 58.44
N LEU A 61 5.83 -25.22 59.30
CA LEU A 61 4.47 -24.82 58.91
C LEU A 61 4.46 -23.34 58.49
N ALA A 62 5.00 -22.45 59.31
CA ALA A 62 5.15 -21.03 58.96
C ALA A 62 5.98 -20.82 57.68
N ASP A 63 7.06 -21.60 57.52
CA ASP A 63 7.89 -21.67 56.31
C ASP A 63 7.15 -22.17 55.06
N SER A 64 6.02 -22.86 55.24
CA SER A 64 5.19 -23.39 54.15
C SER A 64 4.04 -22.44 53.82
N GLU A 65 3.43 -21.82 54.84
CA GLU A 65 2.40 -20.78 54.70
C GLU A 65 2.95 -19.55 53.96
N THR A 66 4.15 -19.10 54.31
CA THR A 66 4.85 -18.01 53.60
C THR A 66 5.12 -18.35 52.13
N LYS A 67 5.63 -19.55 51.84
CA LYS A 67 5.86 -20.03 50.46
C LYS A 67 4.56 -20.20 49.66
N LEU A 68 3.45 -20.50 50.33
CA LEU A 68 2.13 -20.59 49.70
C LEU A 68 1.65 -19.19 49.29
N ALA A 69 1.71 -18.21 50.19
CA ALA A 69 1.37 -16.81 49.89
C ALA A 69 2.25 -16.22 48.76
N ASP A 70 3.55 -16.50 48.76
CA ASP A 70 4.47 -16.15 47.67
C ASP A 70 4.09 -16.82 46.34
N SER A 71 3.50 -18.03 46.38
CA SER A 71 3.06 -18.74 45.19
C SER A 71 1.73 -18.20 44.66
N GLU A 72 0.78 -17.87 45.53
CA GLU A 72 -0.50 -17.24 45.19
C GLU A 72 -0.31 -15.86 44.56
N THR A 73 0.55 -15.01 45.14
CA THR A 73 0.88 -13.69 44.57
C THR A 73 1.55 -13.79 43.20
N ARG A 74 2.44 -14.79 43.01
CA ARG A 74 3.04 -15.09 41.69
C ARG A 74 2.03 -15.60 40.68
N LEU A 75 1.04 -16.40 41.10
CA LEU A 75 -0.03 -16.90 40.23
C LEU A 75 -0.91 -15.74 39.74
N ALA A 76 -1.42 -14.89 40.63
CA ALA A 76 -2.21 -13.71 40.27
C ALA A 76 -1.45 -12.74 39.34
N ALA A 77 -0.14 -12.57 39.57
CA ALA A 77 0.73 -11.79 38.68
C ALA A 77 0.92 -12.44 37.29
N SER A 78 0.82 -13.76 37.18
CA SER A 78 0.88 -14.49 35.91
C SER A 78 -0.44 -14.43 35.14
N GLU A 79 -1.58 -14.55 35.82
CA GLU A 79 -2.93 -14.38 35.24
C GLU A 79 -3.12 -12.98 34.66
N THR A 80 -2.67 -11.96 35.40
CA THR A 80 -2.68 -10.55 34.93
C THR A 80 -1.84 -10.37 33.65
N LYS A 81 -0.70 -11.06 33.54
CA LYS A 81 0.15 -11.04 32.34
C LYS A 81 -0.46 -11.79 31.17
N LEU A 82 -1.19 -12.87 31.43
CA LEU A 82 -1.91 -13.65 30.41
C LEU A 82 -3.06 -12.82 29.82
N ALA A 83 -3.94 -12.24 30.64
CA ALA A 83 -5.01 -11.37 30.16
C ALA A 83 -4.47 -10.17 29.34
N ALA A 84 -3.33 -9.61 29.74
CA ALA A 84 -2.64 -8.56 28.98
C ALA A 84 -2.05 -9.05 27.65
N SER A 85 -1.61 -10.32 27.55
CA SER A 85 -1.11 -10.89 26.29
C SER A 85 -2.24 -11.27 25.33
N GLU A 86 -3.36 -11.80 25.84
CA GLU A 86 -4.60 -12.06 25.08
C GLU A 86 -5.16 -10.77 24.47
N THR A 87 -5.25 -9.70 25.26
CA THR A 87 -5.66 -8.37 24.78
C THR A 87 -4.75 -7.84 23.67
N ARG A 88 -3.43 -8.07 23.79
CA ARG A 88 -2.45 -7.71 22.76
C ARG A 88 -2.56 -8.56 21.49
N LEU A 89 -2.92 -9.83 21.62
CA LEU A 89 -3.12 -10.74 20.49
C LEU A 89 -4.34 -10.31 19.67
N ALA A 90 -5.50 -10.11 20.31
CA ALA A 90 -6.71 -9.63 19.65
C ALA A 90 -6.51 -8.26 18.95
N ALA A 91 -5.74 -7.36 19.58
CA ALA A 91 -5.35 -6.08 18.98
C ALA A 91 -4.39 -6.25 17.78
N SER A 92 -3.59 -7.31 17.74
CA SER A 92 -2.70 -7.65 16.62
C SER A 92 -3.47 -8.28 15.46
N GLU A 93 -4.40 -9.20 15.74
CA GLU A 93 -5.29 -9.82 14.76
C GLU A 93 -6.15 -8.76 14.05
N THR A 94 -6.73 -7.82 14.82
CA THR A 94 -7.47 -6.68 14.27
C THR A 94 -6.60 -5.81 13.34
N LYS A 95 -5.33 -5.59 13.69
CA LYS A 95 -4.37 -4.85 12.84
C LYS A 95 -3.95 -5.62 11.60
N LEU A 96 -3.88 -6.95 11.67
CA LEU A 96 -3.57 -7.82 10.54
C LEU A 96 -4.70 -7.76 9.51
N ALA A 97 -5.95 -8.02 9.92
CA ALA A 97 -7.12 -7.94 9.05
C ALA A 97 -7.29 -6.56 8.40
N ALA A 98 -7.04 -5.48 9.16
CA ALA A 98 -7.04 -4.11 8.62
C ALA A 98 -5.90 -3.87 7.60
N SER A 99 -4.75 -4.54 7.76
CA SER A 99 -3.62 -4.43 6.84
C SER A 99 -3.82 -5.26 5.57
N GLU A 100 -4.42 -6.44 5.67
CA GLU A 100 -4.84 -7.28 4.53
C GLU A 100 -5.88 -6.56 3.68
N THR A 101 -6.89 -5.96 4.31
CA THR A 101 -7.90 -5.13 3.62
C THR A 101 -7.27 -3.97 2.86
N ARG A 102 -6.27 -3.30 3.47
CA ARG A 102 -5.51 -2.21 2.81
C ARG A 102 -4.65 -2.72 1.66
N LEU A 103 -4.05 -3.89 1.79
CA LEU A 103 -3.23 -4.51 0.74
C LEU A 103 -4.08 -4.82 -0.49
N ALA A 104 -5.23 -5.50 -0.32
CA ALA A 104 -6.16 -5.80 -1.42
C ALA A 104 -6.68 -4.53 -2.13
N ALA A 105 -6.94 -3.45 -1.36
CA ALA A 105 -7.31 -2.15 -1.93
C ALA A 105 -6.17 -1.52 -2.75
N SER A 106 -4.92 -1.58 -2.26
CA SER A 106 -3.74 -1.10 -3.01
C SER A 106 -3.45 -1.94 -4.26
N GLU A 107 -3.61 -3.26 -4.21
CA GLU A 107 -3.47 -4.15 -5.38
C GLU A 107 -4.49 -3.81 -6.47
N THR A 108 -5.75 -3.56 -6.08
CA THR A 108 -6.82 -3.12 -6.98
C THR A 108 -6.45 -1.80 -7.66
N GLN A 109 -6.01 -0.80 -6.89
CA GLN A 109 -5.57 0.50 -7.43
C GLN A 109 -4.36 0.37 -8.38
N ILE A 110 -3.38 -0.47 -8.05
CA ILE A 110 -2.23 -0.75 -8.93
C ILE A 110 -2.70 -1.36 -10.25
N GLN A 111 -3.68 -2.27 -10.22
CA GLN A 111 -4.20 -2.90 -11.43
C GLN A 111 -4.99 -1.91 -12.30
N GLU A 112 -5.79 -1.02 -11.70
CA GLU A 112 -6.46 0.08 -12.42
C GLU A 112 -5.47 1.04 -13.07
N LEU A 113 -4.40 1.41 -12.35
CA LEU A 113 -3.34 2.29 -12.88
C LEU A 113 -2.57 1.62 -14.04
N LYS A 114 -2.22 0.33 -13.91
CA LYS A 114 -1.64 -0.47 -15.01
C LYS A 114 -2.57 -0.56 -16.22
N ASN A 115 -3.88 -0.65 -16.00
CA ASN A 115 -4.85 -0.62 -17.10
C ASN A 115 -4.82 0.75 -17.79
N LYS A 116 -4.94 1.86 -17.04
CA LYS A 116 -4.88 3.23 -17.59
C LYS A 116 -3.56 3.53 -18.31
N GLU A 117 -2.44 2.97 -17.86
CA GLU A 117 -1.15 3.11 -18.55
C GLU A 117 -1.11 2.34 -19.87
N ARG A 118 -1.62 1.11 -19.92
CA ARG A 118 -1.74 0.33 -21.18
C ARG A 118 -2.67 0.99 -22.19
N THR A 119 -3.66 1.76 -21.75
CA THR A 119 -4.60 2.50 -22.61
C THR A 119 -4.07 3.88 -23.06
N LYS A 120 -2.77 4.17 -22.93
CA LYS A 120 -2.18 5.38 -23.53
C LYS A 120 -1.88 5.16 -25.02
N VAL A 121 -2.60 5.89 -25.87
CA VAL A 121 -2.38 5.90 -27.32
C VAL A 121 -2.09 7.33 -27.77
N ILE A 122 -0.85 7.59 -28.20
CA ILE A 122 -0.40 8.92 -28.68
C ILE A 122 0.61 8.72 -29.79
N PHE A 123 0.36 9.27 -30.98
CA PHE A 123 1.34 9.30 -32.05
C PHE A 123 1.48 10.69 -32.67
N SER A 124 2.68 10.97 -33.16
CA SER A 124 2.98 12.14 -33.97
C SER A 124 4.06 11.78 -34.97
N THR A 125 3.84 12.11 -36.23
CA THR A 125 4.67 11.67 -37.36
C THR A 125 4.80 12.76 -38.39
N ALA A 126 5.92 12.73 -39.13
CA ALA A 126 6.19 13.59 -40.28
C ALA A 126 6.53 12.75 -41.51
N ALA A 127 6.26 13.28 -42.70
CA ALA A 127 6.58 12.62 -43.98
C ALA A 127 8.06 12.18 -43.99
N GLY A 128 8.97 13.12 -43.72
CA GLY A 128 10.39 12.85 -43.51
C GLY A 128 11.09 12.23 -44.73
N GLY A 129 10.62 12.59 -45.92
CA GLY A 129 11.19 12.18 -47.20
C GLY A 129 12.40 13.02 -47.60
N VAL A 130 13.00 12.65 -48.72
CA VAL A 130 14.09 13.39 -49.38
C VAL A 130 13.64 14.11 -50.66
N SER A 131 12.34 14.08 -50.93
CA SER A 131 11.68 14.71 -52.07
C SER A 131 10.24 15.07 -51.71
N ASP A 132 9.62 15.84 -52.58
CA ASP A 132 8.17 16.05 -52.58
C ASP A 132 7.39 14.76 -52.88
N ILE A 133 6.07 14.81 -52.62
CA ILE A 133 5.17 13.68 -52.78
C ILE A 133 4.01 14.08 -53.69
N GLY A 134 3.82 13.30 -54.76
CA GLY A 134 2.91 13.63 -55.86
C GLY A 134 3.52 14.62 -56.86
N PRO A 135 2.74 15.11 -57.84
CA PRO A 135 1.39 14.65 -58.15
C PRO A 135 1.39 13.21 -58.69
N PHE A 136 0.53 12.36 -58.12
CA PHE A 136 0.32 10.99 -58.60
C PHE A 136 -0.98 10.90 -59.39
N ASN A 137 -1.04 10.02 -60.40
CA ASN A 137 -2.23 9.80 -61.22
C ASN A 137 -3.32 8.94 -60.54
N THR A 138 -3.13 8.59 -59.26
CA THR A 138 -4.07 7.83 -58.44
C THR A 138 -4.00 8.27 -56.97
N ASP A 139 -5.12 8.12 -56.27
CA ASP A 139 -5.24 8.29 -54.82
C ASP A 139 -4.21 7.42 -54.09
N THR A 140 -3.40 8.04 -53.23
CA THR A 140 -2.26 7.40 -52.58
C THR A 140 -2.31 7.59 -51.06
N THR A 141 -2.21 6.49 -50.30
CA THR A 141 -2.04 6.55 -48.84
C THR A 141 -0.68 7.16 -48.49
N LEU A 142 -0.68 8.20 -47.67
CA LEU A 142 0.52 8.94 -47.31
C LEU A 142 1.25 8.25 -46.15
N ILE A 143 2.50 7.82 -46.40
CA ILE A 143 3.31 7.10 -45.42
C ILE A 143 4.25 8.08 -44.69
N TYR A 144 3.97 8.36 -43.42
CA TYR A 144 4.78 9.25 -42.58
C TYR A 144 5.88 8.42 -41.91
N ARG A 145 7.04 8.36 -42.56
CA ARG A 145 8.14 7.46 -42.16
C ARG A 145 8.84 7.92 -40.88
N ARG A 146 8.85 9.22 -40.61
CA ARG A 146 9.51 9.79 -39.42
C ARG A 146 8.55 9.79 -38.23
N VAL A 147 8.73 8.81 -37.36
CA VAL A 147 8.05 8.76 -36.06
C VAL A 147 8.70 9.75 -35.09
N ILE A 148 7.91 10.69 -34.57
CA ILE A 148 8.31 11.58 -33.47
C ILE A 148 7.91 10.92 -32.14
N THR A 149 6.67 10.43 -32.07
CA THR A 149 6.09 9.70 -30.92
C THR A 149 5.18 8.59 -31.45
N ASN A 150 5.14 7.42 -30.78
CA ASN A 150 4.17 6.34 -31.06
C ASN A 150 3.90 5.48 -29.80
N ILE A 151 3.43 6.13 -28.73
CA ILE A 151 3.04 5.48 -27.48
C ILE A 151 1.79 4.64 -27.74
N GLY A 152 1.81 3.39 -27.29
CA GLY A 152 0.76 2.40 -27.59
C GLY A 152 0.91 1.70 -28.94
N GLY A 153 1.87 2.11 -29.79
CA GLY A 153 2.22 1.40 -31.03
C GLY A 153 1.12 1.34 -32.10
N ALA A 154 0.08 2.17 -31.99
CA ALA A 154 -1.10 2.12 -32.84
C ALA A 154 -0.88 2.67 -34.26
N TYR A 155 0.20 3.41 -34.50
CA TYR A 155 0.59 3.88 -35.84
C TYR A 155 1.66 3.01 -36.48
N SER A 156 1.52 2.72 -37.78
CA SER A 156 2.46 1.95 -38.59
C SER A 156 3.22 2.81 -39.62
N PRO A 157 4.51 3.10 -39.41
CA PRO A 157 5.33 3.90 -40.34
C PRO A 157 5.71 3.16 -41.64
N SER A 158 5.40 1.88 -41.76
CA SER A 158 5.55 1.12 -43.01
C SER A 158 4.33 1.22 -43.93
N THR A 159 3.14 1.51 -43.38
CA THR A 159 1.87 1.55 -44.14
C THR A 159 1.19 2.91 -44.17
N GLY A 160 1.53 3.83 -43.27
CA GLY A 160 0.85 5.12 -43.15
C GLY A 160 -0.39 5.11 -42.24
N ILE A 161 -0.74 3.95 -41.68
CA ILE A 161 -2.06 3.69 -41.08
C ILE A 161 -1.98 3.68 -39.55
N PHE A 162 -2.92 4.37 -38.92
CA PHE A 162 -3.29 4.19 -37.52
C PHE A 162 -4.38 3.10 -37.41
N THR A 163 -4.26 2.18 -36.46
CA THR A 163 -5.29 1.17 -36.13
C THR A 163 -5.68 1.32 -34.67
N ALA A 164 -6.96 1.51 -34.37
CA ALA A 164 -7.44 1.69 -33.01
C ALA A 164 -7.26 0.40 -32.17
N PRO A 165 -6.50 0.42 -31.06
CA PRO A 165 -6.31 -0.77 -30.22
C PRO A 165 -7.47 -1.00 -29.22
N VAL A 166 -8.28 0.03 -28.94
CA VAL A 166 -9.40 0.00 -27.99
C VAL A 166 -10.58 0.81 -28.53
N ALA A 167 -11.77 0.62 -27.97
CA ALA A 167 -12.91 1.49 -28.23
C ALA A 167 -12.68 2.86 -27.55
N GLY A 168 -13.08 3.95 -28.22
CA GLY A 168 -12.98 5.29 -27.61
C GLY A 168 -13.14 6.44 -28.58
N VAL A 169 -12.96 7.66 -28.06
CA VAL A 169 -12.91 8.90 -28.84
C VAL A 169 -11.46 9.31 -29.03
N TYR A 170 -11.05 9.41 -30.29
CA TYR A 170 -9.71 9.79 -30.70
C TYR A 170 -9.72 11.17 -31.34
N TYR A 171 -8.67 11.96 -31.13
CA TYR A 171 -8.42 13.19 -31.88
C TYR A 171 -7.34 12.93 -32.94
N PHE A 172 -7.57 13.39 -34.16
CA PHE A 172 -6.61 13.35 -35.26
C PHE A 172 -6.43 14.74 -35.86
N THR A 173 -5.21 15.05 -36.27
CA THR A 173 -4.89 16.27 -37.00
C THR A 173 -3.84 15.99 -38.07
N MET A 174 -3.97 16.67 -39.21
CA MET A 174 -2.97 16.68 -40.27
C MET A 174 -2.64 18.11 -40.67
N PHE A 175 -1.39 18.32 -41.05
CA PHE A 175 -0.92 19.55 -41.69
C PHE A 175 -0.02 19.20 -42.86
N TYR A 176 0.02 20.07 -43.86
CA TYR A 176 0.96 20.03 -44.98
C TYR A 176 1.38 21.44 -45.38
N HIS A 177 2.49 21.49 -46.10
CA HIS A 177 2.91 22.65 -46.88
C HIS A 177 3.08 22.18 -48.34
N ALA A 178 2.80 23.04 -49.30
CA ALA A 178 2.93 22.75 -50.73
C ALA A 178 3.28 24.03 -51.50
N GLY A 179 3.79 23.87 -52.72
CA GLY A 179 4.04 24.99 -53.63
C GLY A 179 2.86 25.24 -54.58
N GLY A 180 2.63 26.50 -54.96
CA GLY A 180 1.46 26.93 -55.75
C GLY A 180 1.37 26.43 -57.20
N ALA A 181 2.29 25.57 -57.66
CA ALA A 181 2.30 25.05 -59.04
C ALA A 181 1.27 23.94 -59.30
N HIS A 182 0.72 23.32 -58.24
CA HIS A 182 -0.16 22.16 -58.32
C HIS A 182 -1.35 22.32 -57.37
N TYR A 183 -2.40 21.53 -57.58
CA TYR A 183 -3.46 21.40 -56.57
C TYR A 183 -2.90 20.74 -55.33
N SER A 184 -3.27 21.22 -54.15
CA SER A 184 -2.73 20.73 -52.89
C SER A 184 -3.86 20.31 -51.96
N GLY A 185 -3.74 19.18 -51.28
CA GLY A 185 -4.82 18.67 -50.44
C GLY A 185 -4.57 17.28 -49.88
N LEU A 186 -5.15 17.02 -48.71
CA LEU A 186 -5.07 15.76 -47.97
C LEU A 186 -6.45 15.43 -47.39
N ASN A 187 -6.83 14.15 -47.43
CA ASN A 187 -8.08 13.67 -46.86
C ASN A 187 -7.80 12.75 -45.66
N LEU A 188 -8.53 12.94 -44.56
CA LEU A 188 -8.58 11.96 -43.46
C LEU A 188 -9.57 10.87 -43.85
N ILE A 189 -9.09 9.63 -43.90
CA ILE A 189 -9.92 8.47 -44.21
C ILE A 189 -10.12 7.65 -42.93
N LYS A 190 -11.37 7.27 -42.62
CA LYS A 190 -11.70 6.22 -41.65
C LYS A 190 -12.33 5.05 -42.40
N ASN A 191 -11.80 3.84 -42.29
CA ASN A 191 -12.40 2.62 -42.88
C ASN A 191 -12.88 2.81 -44.34
N ASN A 192 -12.05 3.44 -45.17
CA ASN A 192 -12.31 3.80 -46.58
C ASN A 192 -13.27 4.98 -46.84
N GLU A 193 -13.87 5.60 -45.82
CA GLU A 193 -14.73 6.80 -45.93
C GLU A 193 -13.94 8.10 -45.68
N ASP A 194 -14.20 9.15 -46.48
CA ASP A 194 -13.66 10.50 -46.26
C ASP A 194 -14.33 11.19 -45.06
N ILE A 195 -13.54 11.69 -44.12
CA ILE A 195 -14.00 12.34 -42.88
C ILE A 195 -13.87 13.87 -42.96
N VAL A 196 -12.64 14.34 -43.19
CA VAL A 196 -12.32 15.76 -43.36
C VAL A 196 -11.25 15.89 -44.45
N LYS A 197 -11.22 17.03 -45.13
CA LYS A 197 -10.25 17.31 -46.19
C LYS A 197 -9.66 18.70 -46.04
N THR A 198 -8.45 18.86 -46.57
CA THR A 198 -7.86 20.14 -46.94
C THR A 198 -7.90 20.27 -48.46
N SER A 199 -7.93 21.48 -48.99
CA SER A 199 -7.93 21.71 -50.44
C SER A 199 -7.43 23.11 -50.74
N ASP A 200 -6.57 23.21 -51.75
CA ASP A 200 -6.02 24.46 -52.24
C ASP A 200 -5.73 24.38 -53.75
N HIS A 201 -5.72 25.53 -54.42
CA HIS A 201 -5.70 25.68 -55.88
C HIS A 201 -4.37 26.23 -56.37
N PRO A 202 -3.90 25.83 -57.58
CA PRO A 202 -2.71 26.42 -58.17
C PRO A 202 -2.80 27.95 -58.29
N SER A 203 -1.72 28.65 -57.95
CA SER A 203 -1.60 30.10 -57.95
C SER A 203 -0.28 30.51 -58.61
N SER A 204 -0.32 31.46 -59.54
CA SER A 204 0.88 32.06 -60.14
C SER A 204 1.43 33.25 -59.34
N SER A 205 0.76 33.63 -58.25
CA SER A 205 1.08 34.79 -57.42
C SER A 205 1.40 34.45 -55.97
N ASP A 206 1.07 33.24 -55.52
CA ASP A 206 1.49 32.70 -54.22
C ASP A 206 2.47 31.54 -54.44
N PRO A 207 3.70 31.60 -53.91
CA PRO A 207 4.66 30.52 -54.10
C PRO A 207 4.35 29.28 -53.26
N SER A 208 3.69 29.39 -52.10
CA SER A 208 3.57 28.25 -51.17
C SER A 208 2.55 28.42 -50.03
N ASP A 209 1.69 27.42 -49.88
CA ASP A 209 0.54 27.44 -48.97
C ASP A 209 0.61 26.35 -47.90
N ASN A 210 0.10 26.66 -46.71
CA ASN A 210 -0.05 25.71 -45.60
C ASN A 210 -1.53 25.36 -45.43
N GLY A 211 -1.83 24.06 -45.31
CA GLY A 211 -3.19 23.60 -45.03
C GLY A 211 -3.22 22.56 -43.91
N GLY A 212 -4.30 22.53 -43.16
CA GLY A 212 -4.51 21.55 -42.10
C GLY A 212 -5.97 21.38 -41.73
N ASN A 213 -6.30 20.22 -41.18
CA ASN A 213 -7.64 19.91 -40.69
C ASN A 213 -7.56 18.87 -39.56
N ALA A 214 -8.62 18.76 -38.76
CA ALA A 214 -8.67 17.89 -37.60
C ALA A 214 -10.09 17.33 -37.37
N ALA A 215 -10.18 16.18 -36.71
CA ALA A 215 -11.44 15.55 -36.36
C ALA A 215 -11.35 14.81 -35.02
N PHE A 216 -12.45 14.82 -34.26
CA PHE A 216 -12.70 13.84 -33.22
C PHE A 216 -13.49 12.67 -33.82
N LEU A 217 -13.03 11.45 -33.61
CA LEU A 217 -13.62 10.23 -34.15
C LEU A 217 -13.90 9.22 -33.04
N GLN A 218 -15.13 8.69 -33.00
CA GLN A 218 -15.41 7.48 -32.24
C GLN A 218 -14.97 6.27 -33.05
N LEU A 219 -14.07 5.46 -32.48
CA LEU A 219 -13.49 4.28 -33.11
C LEU A 219 -13.78 3.03 -32.28
N GLN A 220 -13.89 1.89 -32.98
CA GLN A 220 -13.90 0.54 -32.41
C GLN A 220 -12.52 -0.12 -32.57
N PRO A 221 -12.18 -1.16 -31.78
CA PRO A 221 -10.93 -1.91 -31.97
C PRO A 221 -10.81 -2.46 -33.39
N GLY A 222 -9.70 -2.16 -34.06
CA GLY A 222 -9.47 -2.52 -35.47
C GLY A 222 -9.91 -1.48 -36.49
N ASP A 223 -10.64 -0.41 -36.11
CA ASP A 223 -10.91 0.71 -37.02
C ASP A 223 -9.58 1.34 -37.48
N THR A 224 -9.50 1.63 -38.78
CA THR A 224 -8.31 2.21 -39.42
C THR A 224 -8.53 3.68 -39.74
N VAL A 225 -7.51 4.50 -39.46
CA VAL A 225 -7.48 5.92 -39.83
C VAL A 225 -6.15 6.22 -40.53
N PHE A 226 -6.20 6.88 -41.68
CA PHE A 226 -5.00 7.26 -42.44
C PHE A 226 -5.23 8.54 -43.23
N VAL A 227 -4.15 9.13 -43.70
CA VAL A 227 -4.20 10.30 -44.59
C VAL A 227 -3.98 9.86 -46.03
N ARG A 228 -4.78 10.38 -46.95
CA ARG A 228 -4.69 10.15 -48.39
C ARG A 228 -4.29 11.44 -49.09
N LEU A 229 -3.29 11.36 -49.96
CA LEU A 229 -3.02 12.35 -51.00
C LEU A 229 -3.92 11.99 -52.19
N ALA A 230 -4.86 12.87 -52.54
CA ALA A 230 -5.79 12.59 -53.63
C ALA A 230 -5.13 12.75 -55.01
N THR A 231 -5.76 12.15 -56.02
CA THR A 231 -5.25 12.12 -57.40
C THR A 231 -4.91 13.53 -57.92
N ASN A 232 -3.73 13.66 -58.54
CA ASN A 232 -3.11 14.89 -59.03
C ASN A 232 -2.77 15.95 -57.97
N ASN A 233 -2.82 15.62 -56.67
CA ASN A 233 -2.34 16.52 -55.61
C ASN A 233 -0.86 16.35 -55.27
N PHE A 234 -0.25 17.45 -54.85
CA PHE A 234 1.15 17.57 -54.49
C PHE A 234 1.30 18.14 -53.06
N ILE A 235 2.26 17.63 -52.30
CA ILE A 235 2.68 18.20 -51.01
C ILE A 235 4.20 18.11 -50.84
N TRP A 236 4.78 18.96 -50.00
CA TRP A 236 6.19 18.87 -49.62
C TRP A 236 6.41 17.71 -48.66
N GLY A 237 7.24 16.77 -49.10
CA GLY A 237 7.63 15.58 -48.37
C GLY A 237 8.97 15.72 -47.65
N THR A 238 9.78 16.71 -48.04
CA THR A 238 11.02 17.08 -47.34
C THR A 238 10.71 17.73 -45.99
N ASP A 239 11.77 17.79 -45.17
CA ASP A 239 11.73 18.45 -43.87
C ASP A 239 10.59 17.90 -42.98
N TYR A 240 10.01 18.74 -42.13
CA TYR A 240 9.00 18.34 -41.15
C TYR A 240 7.68 19.09 -41.30
N HIS A 241 7.39 19.62 -42.50
CA HIS A 241 6.19 20.39 -42.80
C HIS A 241 4.92 19.54 -42.78
N THR A 242 4.96 18.40 -43.47
CA THR A 242 3.79 17.52 -43.60
C THR A 242 3.73 16.52 -42.46
N THR A 243 2.71 16.65 -41.61
CA THR A 243 2.55 15.90 -40.35
C THR A 243 1.18 15.24 -40.20
N PHE A 244 1.14 14.13 -39.47
CA PHE A 244 -0.07 13.45 -39.04
C PHE A 244 0.11 12.99 -37.60
N SER A 245 -0.80 13.40 -36.74
CA SER A 245 -0.75 13.15 -35.30
C SER A 245 -2.13 12.80 -34.76
N GLY A 246 -2.18 12.07 -33.65
CA GLY A 246 -3.42 11.78 -32.96
C GLY A 246 -3.23 11.10 -31.62
N PHE A 247 -4.28 11.12 -30.81
CA PHE A 247 -4.28 10.51 -29.48
C PHE A 247 -5.67 10.06 -29.04
N LEU A 248 -5.72 9.10 -28.11
CA LEU A 248 -6.94 8.70 -27.42
C LEU A 248 -7.32 9.76 -26.39
N VAL A 249 -8.49 10.37 -26.54
CA VAL A 249 -9.05 11.36 -25.61
C VAL A 249 -9.68 10.65 -24.41
N THR A 250 -10.50 9.62 -24.68
CA THR A 250 -11.07 8.73 -23.66
C THR A 250 -11.38 7.38 -24.28
N SER A 251 -11.04 6.30 -23.58
CA SER A 251 -11.58 4.98 -23.87
C SER A 251 -13.07 4.91 -23.53
N SER A 252 -13.78 3.98 -24.16
CA SER A 252 -15.13 3.54 -23.78
C SER A 252 -15.08 2.23 -22.98
#